data_AF-A0A7S3SXE0-F1
#
_entry.id   AF-A0A7S3SXE0-F1
#
_cell.length_a   1.000
_cell.length_b   1.000
_cell.length_c   1.000
_cell.angle_alpha   90.00
_cell.angle_beta   90.00
_cell.angle_gamma   90.00
#
_symmetry.space_group_name_H-M   'P 1'
#
loop_
_entity.id
_entity.type
_entity.pdbx_description
1 polymer ?
#
loop_
_entity_poly.entity_id
_entity_poly.type
_entity_poly.pdbx_seq_one_letter_code
_entity_poly.pdbx_strand_id
1 'polypeptide(L)'
;AALPPPKQPRQEGGGVDFTSKASGVRDYTRVPKEMDERFEVLDSDKALRPTIISPGTPWTKKAQKALLASATTVTLDSDAQKTEKDAAFDLLDALTKSGALPIEHASLHVVVAATHCFDKTVTETVVQEGSNPIERVERSTLIMATTVHQKPAAELIREAQLPRVLRASPALFDAEGEGAVAPMDTQQ
;
A
#
# COMPACT_ATOMS: atom_id res chain seq x y z
N ALA A 1 19.17 -50.97 -5.76
CA ALA A 1 19.18 -49.92 -4.72
C ALA A 1 19.78 -48.66 -5.34
N ALA A 2 18.95 -47.65 -5.59
CA ALA A 2 19.37 -46.39 -6.21
C ALA A 2 19.89 -45.43 -5.13
N LEU A 3 21.07 -44.84 -5.36
CA LEU A 3 21.67 -43.81 -4.51
C LEU A 3 20.81 -42.53 -4.54
N PRO A 4 20.66 -41.83 -3.41
CA PRO A 4 19.92 -40.57 -3.37
C PRO A 4 20.70 -39.44 -4.09
N PRO A 5 20.00 -38.49 -4.73
CA PRO A 5 20.64 -37.35 -5.40
C PRO A 5 21.29 -36.39 -4.37
N PRO A 6 22.35 -35.66 -4.77
CA PRO A 6 23.06 -34.74 -3.89
C PRO A 6 22.16 -33.56 -3.48
N LYS A 7 22.11 -33.29 -2.18
CA LYS A 7 21.42 -32.14 -1.60
C LYS A 7 22.10 -30.85 -2.04
N GLN A 8 21.41 -30.02 -2.81
CA GLN A 8 21.83 -28.64 -3.05
C GLN A 8 21.74 -27.85 -1.73
N PRO A 9 22.73 -26.99 -1.40
CA PRO A 9 22.63 -26.12 -0.24
C PRO A 9 21.50 -25.11 -0.47
N ARG A 10 20.56 -25.14 0.47
CA ARG A 10 19.46 -24.18 0.65
C ARG A 10 20.08 -22.79 0.79
N GLN A 11 19.92 -21.94 -0.22
CA GLN A 11 20.23 -20.52 -0.11
C GLN A 11 19.27 -19.94 0.93
N GLU A 12 19.79 -19.67 2.13
CA GLU A 12 19.16 -18.79 3.10
C GLU A 12 19.05 -17.41 2.46
N GLY A 13 17.82 -16.92 2.33
CA GLY A 13 17.55 -15.56 1.87
C GLY A 13 18.18 -14.57 2.82
N GLY A 14 19.33 -14.04 2.45
CA GLY A 14 19.94 -12.90 3.10
C GLY A 14 19.00 -11.72 2.97
N GLY A 15 18.33 -11.36 4.06
CA GLY A 15 17.65 -10.08 4.19
C GLY A 15 18.67 -8.98 4.02
N VAL A 16 18.67 -8.36 2.85
CA VAL A 16 19.40 -7.11 2.61
C VAL A 16 18.69 -6.02 3.41
N ASP A 17 19.29 -5.68 4.55
CA ASP A 17 18.90 -4.53 5.36
C ASP A 17 19.24 -3.24 4.61
N PHE A 18 18.27 -2.71 3.87
CA PHE A 18 18.35 -1.38 3.24
C PHE A 18 18.14 -0.28 4.28
N THR A 19 19.02 -0.19 5.28
CA THR A 19 19.06 0.97 6.17
C THR A 19 19.72 2.15 5.46
N SER A 20 19.00 2.73 4.49
CA SER A 20 19.38 4.01 3.89
C SER A 20 19.18 5.10 4.94
N LYS A 21 20.28 5.71 5.38
CA LYS A 21 20.28 6.82 6.33
C LYS A 21 19.74 8.08 5.64
N ALA A 22 18.53 8.49 6.05
CA ALA A 22 17.95 9.84 6.00
C ALA A 22 18.32 10.72 4.78
N SER A 23 17.76 10.38 3.61
CA SER A 23 17.17 11.45 2.79
C SER A 23 15.74 11.62 3.28
N GLY A 24 15.13 12.82 3.19
CA GLY A 24 13.71 13.04 3.53
C GLY A 24 12.73 12.29 2.61
N VAL A 25 13.18 11.22 1.96
CA VAL A 25 12.44 10.35 1.06
C VAL A 25 11.81 9.25 1.89
N ARG A 26 10.50 9.13 1.77
CA ARG A 26 9.74 8.09 2.43
C ARG A 26 10.07 6.72 1.84
N ASP A 27 10.34 5.76 2.72
CA ASP A 27 10.45 4.34 2.36
C ASP A 27 9.05 3.72 2.25
N TYR A 28 8.61 3.48 1.01
CA TYR A 28 7.29 2.89 0.74
C TYR A 28 7.22 1.39 1.05
N THR A 29 8.35 0.71 1.25
CA THR A 29 8.35 -0.72 1.61
C THR A 29 7.86 -0.97 3.03
N ARG A 30 7.89 0.07 3.88
CA ARG A 30 7.41 0.03 5.26
C ARG A 30 5.89 0.21 5.39
N VAL A 31 5.23 0.73 4.35
CA VAL A 31 3.79 1.05 4.38
C VAL A 31 2.91 -0.14 4.79
N PRO A 32 3.11 -1.37 4.28
CA PRO A 32 2.31 -2.51 4.72
C PRO A 32 2.39 -2.76 6.23
N LYS A 33 3.61 -2.75 6.79
CA LYS A 33 3.84 -2.97 8.22
C LYS A 33 3.26 -1.84 9.07
N GLU A 34 3.48 -0.59 8.68
CA GLU A 34 2.91 0.57 9.36
C GLU A 34 1.38 0.55 9.33
N MET A 35 0.80 0.10 8.22
CA MET A 35 -0.64 -0.03 8.08
C MET A 35 -1.17 -1.11 9.03
N ASP A 36 -0.57 -2.30 9.06
CA ASP A 36 -0.95 -3.37 9.98
C ASP A 36 -0.90 -2.90 11.45
N GLU A 37 0.20 -2.24 11.87
CA GLU A 37 0.34 -1.68 13.22
C GLU A 37 -0.75 -0.67 13.56
N ARG A 38 -1.10 0.23 12.62
CA ARG A 38 -2.18 1.20 12.84
C ARG A 38 -3.56 0.53 12.91
N PHE A 39 -3.80 -0.50 12.11
CA PHE A 39 -5.05 -1.26 12.17
C PHE A 39 -5.22 -2.04 13.47
N GLU A 40 -4.14 -2.62 14.01
CA GLU A 40 -4.17 -3.29 15.31
C GLU A 40 -4.59 -2.36 16.45
N VAL A 41 -4.17 -1.09 16.39
CA VAL A 41 -4.47 -0.08 17.42
C VAL A 41 -5.84 0.58 17.22
N LEU A 42 -6.19 0.93 15.98
CA LEU A 42 -7.30 1.84 15.68
C LEU A 42 -8.56 1.15 15.15
N ASP A 43 -8.48 -0.10 14.69
CA ASP A 43 -9.63 -0.81 14.14
C ASP A 43 -10.19 -1.87 15.09
N SER A 44 -11.26 -1.51 15.80
CA SER A 44 -11.99 -2.44 16.68
C SER A 44 -12.72 -3.55 15.93
N ASP A 45 -13.09 -3.32 14.67
CA ASP A 45 -14.09 -4.13 13.97
C ASP A 45 -13.47 -5.05 12.91
N LYS A 46 -12.16 -5.00 12.71
CA LYS A 46 -11.41 -5.81 11.72
C LYS A 46 -12.04 -5.73 10.33
N ALA A 47 -12.39 -4.51 9.92
CA ALA A 47 -13.22 -4.23 8.77
C ALA A 47 -12.51 -4.48 7.43
N LEU A 48 -11.18 -4.65 7.42
CA LEU A 48 -10.40 -4.85 6.21
C LEU A 48 -9.82 -6.26 6.08
N ARG A 49 -9.72 -6.70 4.82
CA ARG A 49 -8.90 -7.83 4.40
C ARG A 49 -7.90 -7.38 3.33
N PRO A 50 -6.66 -7.90 3.36
CA PRO A 50 -5.71 -7.68 2.27
C PRO A 50 -6.26 -8.19 0.94
N THR A 51 -6.07 -7.40 -0.11
CA THR A 51 -6.57 -7.71 -1.46
C THR A 51 -5.42 -7.97 -2.41
N ILE A 52 -5.43 -9.14 -3.04
CA ILE A 52 -4.45 -9.49 -4.08
C ILE A 52 -4.91 -8.87 -5.39
N ILE A 53 -4.08 -7.99 -5.96
CA ILE A 53 -4.26 -7.47 -7.32
C ILE A 53 -3.50 -8.40 -8.28
N SER A 54 -4.22 -9.04 -9.18
CA SER A 54 -3.65 -9.90 -10.21
C SER A 54 -3.83 -9.27 -11.60
N PRO A 55 -2.84 -9.37 -12.50
CA PRO A 55 -3.03 -9.03 -13.90
C PRO A 55 -4.18 -9.84 -14.51
N GLY A 56 -5.04 -9.17 -15.27
CA GLY A 56 -6.10 -9.84 -16.03
C GLY A 56 -5.55 -10.57 -17.25
N THR A 57 -6.26 -11.60 -17.70
CA THR A 57 -5.97 -12.30 -18.96
C THR A 57 -7.12 -12.09 -19.96
N PRO A 58 -6.84 -11.71 -21.21
CA PRO A 58 -5.51 -11.44 -21.78
C PRO A 58 -5.02 -10.00 -21.55
N TRP A 59 -3.70 -9.78 -21.65
CA TRP A 59 -3.10 -8.43 -21.58
C TRP A 59 -2.62 -7.98 -22.97
N THR A 60 -2.86 -6.73 -23.35
CA THR A 60 -2.45 -6.21 -24.66
C THR A 60 -1.16 -5.40 -24.53
N LYS A 61 -0.08 -5.88 -25.16
CA LYS A 61 1.21 -5.18 -25.28
C LYS A 61 1.28 -4.42 -26.60
N LYS A 62 1.60 -3.14 -26.54
CA LYS A 62 1.96 -2.32 -27.71
C LYS A 62 3.45 -2.00 -27.64
N ALA A 63 4.18 -2.27 -28.72
CA ALA A 63 5.63 -2.08 -28.76
C ALA A 63 6.08 -1.56 -30.13
N GLN A 64 7.20 -0.86 -30.16
CA GLN A 64 7.80 -0.35 -31.39
C GLN A 64 9.31 -0.64 -31.34
N LYS A 65 9.82 -1.40 -32.32
CA LYS A 65 11.21 -1.90 -32.30
C LYS A 65 12.26 -0.80 -32.49
N ALA A 66 11.90 0.28 -33.20
CA ALA A 66 12.73 1.44 -33.46
C ALA A 66 11.83 2.67 -33.67
N LEU A 67 12.34 3.88 -33.45
CA LEU A 67 11.59 5.14 -33.54
C LEU A 67 10.78 5.32 -34.84
N LEU A 68 11.26 4.77 -35.97
CA LEU A 68 10.61 4.87 -37.28
C LEU A 68 9.91 3.56 -37.73
N ALA A 69 9.95 2.50 -36.92
CA ALA A 69 9.29 1.24 -37.26
C ALA A 69 7.79 1.30 -36.98
N SER A 70 6.99 0.46 -37.65
CA SER A 70 5.57 0.33 -37.33
C SER A 70 5.37 -0.21 -35.91
N ALA A 71 4.40 0.34 -35.18
CA ALA A 71 3.99 -0.19 -33.89
C ALA A 71 3.31 -1.56 -34.06
N THR A 72 3.66 -2.50 -33.18
CA THR A 72 3.07 -3.84 -33.12
C THR A 72 2.19 -3.93 -31.88
N THR A 73 1.05 -4.61 -32.00
CA THR A 73 0.19 -4.96 -30.88
C THR A 73 0.13 -6.48 -30.75
N VAL A 74 0.41 -7.01 -29.57
CA VAL A 74 0.40 -8.44 -29.28
C VAL A 74 -0.42 -8.70 -28.02
N THR A 75 -1.12 -9.81 -28.01
CA THR A 75 -1.87 -10.28 -26.85
C THR A 75 -1.00 -11.26 -26.06
N LEU A 76 -0.88 -11.03 -24.76
CA LEU A 76 -0.09 -11.83 -23.82
C LEU A 76 -1.01 -12.72 -22.98
N ASP A 77 -0.76 -14.03 -23.08
CA ASP A 77 -1.31 -15.03 -22.15
C ASP A 77 -0.52 -15.04 -20.83
N SER A 78 -0.93 -15.89 -19.88
CA SER A 78 -0.32 -15.94 -18.55
C SER A 78 1.19 -16.22 -18.56
N ASP A 79 1.68 -17.08 -19.46
CA ASP A 79 3.10 -17.41 -19.54
C ASP A 79 3.89 -16.26 -20.17
N ALA A 80 3.39 -15.67 -21.25
CA ALA A 80 3.99 -14.50 -21.89
C ALA A 80 3.99 -13.27 -20.95
N GLN A 81 2.94 -13.07 -20.14
CA GLN A 81 2.91 -12.03 -19.12
C GLN A 81 4.01 -12.20 -18.08
N LYS A 82 4.28 -13.44 -17.65
CA LYS A 82 5.37 -13.73 -16.72
C LYS A 82 6.72 -13.40 -17.35
N THR A 83 6.96 -13.86 -18.58
CA THR A 83 8.20 -13.56 -19.32
C THR A 83 8.43 -12.05 -19.46
N GLU A 84 7.38 -11.29 -19.81
CA GLU A 84 7.47 -9.83 -19.97
C GLU A 84 7.68 -9.10 -18.64
N LYS A 85 7.06 -9.59 -17.56
CA LYS A 85 7.30 -9.07 -16.20
C LYS A 85 8.76 -9.28 -15.80
N ASP A 86 9.28 -10.48 -15.97
CA ASP A 86 10.67 -10.81 -15.58
C ASP A 86 11.67 -9.97 -16.41
N ALA A 87 11.45 -9.84 -17.72
CA ALA A 87 12.27 -8.98 -18.58
C ALA A 87 12.24 -7.49 -18.17
N ALA A 88 11.09 -6.99 -17.69
CA ALA A 88 11.00 -5.63 -17.17
C ALA A 88 11.78 -5.43 -15.87
N PHE A 89 11.77 -6.41 -14.96
CA PHE A 89 12.55 -6.36 -13.72
C PHE A 89 14.05 -6.50 -13.97
N ASP A 90 14.46 -7.36 -14.92
CA ASP A 90 15.86 -7.48 -15.33
C ASP A 90 16.39 -6.17 -15.91
N LEU A 91 15.57 -5.48 -16.72
CA LEU A 91 15.92 -4.15 -17.23
C LEU A 91 16.05 -3.13 -16.09
N LEU A 92 15.14 -3.13 -15.12
CA LEU A 92 15.22 -2.24 -13.96
C LEU A 92 16.47 -2.54 -13.11
N ASP A 93 16.80 -3.80 -12.88
CA ASP A 93 18.00 -4.22 -12.16
C ASP A 93 19.28 -3.77 -12.89
N ALA A 94 19.34 -3.98 -14.21
CA ALA A 94 20.46 -3.53 -15.04
C ALA A 94 20.62 -2.01 -15.05
N LEU A 95 19.52 -1.25 -15.18
CA LEU A 95 19.55 0.22 -15.17
C LEU A 95 19.96 0.77 -13.80
N THR A 96 19.54 0.12 -12.72
CA THR A 96 19.84 0.56 -11.35
C THR A 96 21.13 -0.03 -10.79
N LYS A 97 21.85 -0.89 -11.52
CA LYS A 97 22.95 -1.71 -10.98
C LYS A 97 22.54 -2.40 -9.67
N SER A 98 21.41 -3.09 -9.70
CA SER A 98 20.80 -3.74 -8.55
C SER A 98 20.53 -2.81 -7.37
N GLY A 99 20.04 -1.60 -7.68
CA GLY A 99 19.69 -0.56 -6.70
C GLY A 99 20.84 0.36 -6.28
N ALA A 100 22.06 0.19 -6.80
CA ALA A 100 23.19 1.07 -6.49
C ALA A 100 23.11 2.45 -7.20
N LEU A 101 22.37 2.56 -8.29
CA LEU A 101 22.15 3.81 -9.04
C LEU A 101 20.68 4.25 -8.91
N PRO A 102 20.42 5.49 -8.47
CA PRO A 102 19.05 6.01 -8.39
C PRO A 102 18.49 6.25 -9.80
N ILE A 103 17.17 6.07 -9.93
CA ILE A 103 16.45 6.43 -11.15
C ILE A 103 16.02 7.90 -11.03
N GLU A 104 16.65 8.76 -11.82
CA GLU A 104 16.26 10.15 -11.96
C GLU A 104 15.18 10.28 -13.05
N HIS A 105 14.24 11.21 -12.89
CA HIS A 105 13.15 11.47 -13.84
C HIS A 105 12.15 10.32 -14.07
N ALA A 106 11.83 9.56 -13.02
CA ALA A 106 10.74 8.59 -13.02
C ALA A 106 9.62 8.96 -12.04
N SER A 107 8.40 8.54 -12.34
CA SER A 107 7.26 8.60 -11.42
C SER A 107 7.00 7.21 -10.86
N LEU A 108 7.02 7.08 -9.53
CA LEU A 108 6.60 5.87 -8.83
C LEU A 108 5.12 5.98 -8.45
N HIS A 109 4.30 5.06 -8.93
CA HIS A 109 2.92 4.91 -8.47
C HIS A 109 2.81 3.68 -7.57
N VAL A 110 2.39 3.88 -6.32
CA VAL A 110 2.13 2.82 -5.35
C VAL A 110 0.62 2.66 -5.21
N VAL A 111 0.11 1.45 -5.43
CA VAL A 111 -1.30 1.13 -5.28
C VAL A 111 -1.47 0.28 -4.03
N VAL A 112 -2.24 0.80 -3.07
CA VAL A 112 -2.67 0.06 -1.88
C VAL A 112 -4.14 -0.29 -2.05
N ALA A 113 -4.45 -1.59 -2.07
CA ALA A 113 -5.82 -2.08 -2.16
C ALA A 113 -6.20 -2.84 -0.90
N ALA A 114 -7.41 -2.59 -0.41
CA ALA A 114 -8.03 -3.31 0.67
C ALA A 114 -9.50 -3.53 0.35
N THR A 115 -10.07 -4.62 0.87
CA THR A 115 -11.48 -4.93 0.73
C THR A 115 -12.15 -4.77 2.09
N HIS A 116 -13.19 -3.94 2.15
CA HIS A 116 -14.07 -3.87 3.31
C HIS A 116 -14.93 -5.13 3.40
N CYS A 117 -14.80 -5.84 4.51
CA CYS A 117 -15.60 -7.00 4.83
C CYS A 117 -16.51 -6.68 6.02
N PHE A 118 -17.79 -7.05 5.90
CA PHE A 118 -18.76 -6.91 6.96
C PHE A 118 -19.24 -8.30 7.35
N ASP A 119 -19.05 -8.66 8.62
CA ASP A 119 -19.48 -9.96 9.14
C ASP A 119 -21.01 -10.05 9.31
N LYS A 120 -21.69 -8.89 9.25
CA LYS A 120 -23.14 -8.76 9.48
C LYS A 120 -23.84 -8.22 8.25
N THR A 121 -25.09 -8.62 8.09
CA THR A 121 -25.94 -8.08 7.04
C THR A 121 -26.31 -6.62 7.32
N VAL A 122 -26.76 -5.90 6.30
CA VAL A 122 -27.27 -4.52 6.46
C VAL A 122 -28.44 -4.48 7.45
N THR A 123 -29.33 -5.48 7.40
CA THR A 123 -30.48 -5.56 8.31
C THR A 123 -30.04 -5.73 9.76
N GLU A 124 -29.06 -6.60 10.02
CA GLU A 124 -28.50 -6.76 11.37
C GLU A 124 -27.84 -5.46 11.85
N THR A 125 -27.01 -4.86 11.01
CA THR A 125 -26.22 -3.67 11.37
C THR A 125 -27.09 -2.43 11.63
N VAL A 126 -28.08 -2.18 10.78
CA VAL A 126 -28.91 -0.96 10.83
C VAL A 126 -30.14 -1.14 11.71
N VAL A 127 -30.81 -2.29 11.64
CA VAL A 127 -32.08 -2.50 12.34
C VAL A 127 -31.87 -3.10 13.72
N GLN A 128 -31.03 -4.12 13.85
CA GLN A 128 -30.84 -4.80 15.14
C GLN A 128 -29.84 -4.04 16.02
N GLU A 129 -28.76 -3.53 15.44
CA GLU A 129 -27.70 -2.81 16.16
C GLU A 129 -27.87 -1.30 16.19
N GLY A 130 -28.73 -0.74 15.33
CA GLY A 130 -28.90 0.72 15.24
C GLY A 130 -27.61 1.46 14.85
N SER A 131 -26.67 0.79 14.19
CA SER A 131 -25.35 1.32 13.86
C SER A 131 -25.23 1.66 12.38
N ASN A 132 -24.46 2.70 12.06
CA ASN A 132 -24.25 3.12 10.68
C ASN A 132 -22.99 2.44 10.11
N PRO A 133 -23.11 1.50 9.13
CA PRO A 133 -21.94 0.82 8.56
C PRO A 133 -20.97 1.77 7.86
N ILE A 134 -21.42 2.96 7.46
CA ILE A 134 -20.57 3.98 6.84
C ILE A 134 -19.48 4.45 7.81
N GLU A 135 -19.76 4.51 9.11
CA GLU A 135 -18.79 4.95 10.12
C GLU A 135 -17.59 3.99 10.20
N ARG A 136 -17.83 2.68 10.04
CA ARG A 136 -16.76 1.65 9.99
C ARG A 136 -15.89 1.81 8.73
N VAL A 137 -16.51 2.04 7.58
CA VAL A 137 -15.80 2.30 6.32
C VAL A 137 -14.97 3.56 6.44
N GLU A 138 -15.56 4.64 6.93
CA GLU A 138 -14.88 5.92 7.08
C GLU A 138 -13.67 5.82 8.01
N ARG A 139 -13.80 5.15 9.16
CA ARG A 139 -12.69 4.92 10.07
C ARG A 139 -11.55 4.16 9.41
N SER A 140 -11.84 3.01 8.79
CA SER A 140 -10.82 2.21 8.12
C SER A 140 -10.18 2.93 6.92
N THR A 141 -10.96 3.67 6.14
CA THR A 141 -10.43 4.53 5.07
C THR A 141 -9.51 5.62 5.61
N LEU A 142 -9.85 6.24 6.74
CA LEU A 142 -8.99 7.25 7.35
C LEU A 142 -7.71 6.65 7.92
N ILE A 143 -7.74 5.47 8.54
CA ILE A 143 -6.52 4.76 8.99
C ILE A 143 -5.57 4.50 7.81
N MET A 144 -6.11 4.05 6.67
CA MET A 144 -5.31 3.89 5.45
C MET A 144 -4.78 5.23 4.94
N ALA A 145 -5.63 6.25 4.89
CA ALA A 145 -5.28 7.55 4.33
C ALA A 145 -4.24 8.28 5.19
N THR A 146 -4.34 8.28 6.51
CA THR A 146 -3.33 8.86 7.41
C THR A 146 -2.00 8.11 7.28
N THR A 147 -2.05 6.78 7.13
CA THR A 147 -0.86 5.98 6.83
C THR A 147 -0.25 6.39 5.49
N VAL A 148 -1.01 6.43 4.41
CA VAL A 148 -0.50 6.70 3.05
C VAL A 148 -0.13 8.16 2.83
N HIS A 149 -0.78 9.12 3.48
CA HIS A 149 -0.47 10.55 3.30
C HIS A 149 0.47 11.12 4.37
N GLN A 150 0.70 10.39 5.47
CA GLN A 150 1.49 10.85 6.63
C GLN A 150 0.98 12.22 7.14
N LYS A 151 -0.34 12.33 7.20
CA LYS A 151 -1.06 13.53 7.65
C LYS A 151 -2.07 13.15 8.71
N PRO A 152 -2.34 14.08 9.66
CA PRO A 152 -3.41 13.91 10.63
C PRO A 152 -4.77 13.66 9.96
N ALA A 153 -5.64 12.88 10.60
CA ALA A 153 -6.99 12.62 10.11
C ALA A 153 -7.77 13.92 9.88
N ALA A 154 -7.57 14.92 10.73
CA ALA A 154 -8.21 16.24 10.62
C ALA A 154 -7.87 16.98 9.31
N GLU A 155 -6.68 16.78 8.73
CA GLU A 155 -6.28 17.42 7.47
C GLU A 155 -6.83 16.70 6.22
N LEU A 156 -7.26 15.45 6.37
CA LEU A 156 -7.74 14.61 5.27
C LEU A 156 -9.26 14.67 5.08
N ILE A 157 -9.96 15.36 6.00
CA ILE A 157 -11.41 15.46 6.03
C ILE A 157 -11.80 16.93 5.81
N ARG A 158 -12.95 17.16 5.17
CA ARG A 158 -13.52 18.50 5.09
C ARG A 158 -13.90 18.99 6.50
N GLU A 159 -13.55 20.22 6.86
CA GLU A 159 -13.79 20.81 8.18
C GLU A 159 -15.24 20.63 8.67
N ALA A 160 -16.22 20.80 7.77
CA ALA A 160 -17.65 20.62 8.09
C ALA A 160 -18.04 19.21 8.57
N GLN A 161 -17.24 18.19 8.25
CA GLN A 161 -17.49 16.80 8.65
C GLN A 161 -16.73 16.40 9.93
N LEU A 162 -15.74 17.18 10.35
CA LEU A 162 -14.87 16.86 11.48
C LEU A 162 -15.65 16.57 12.79
N PRO A 163 -16.67 17.37 13.19
CA PRO A 163 -17.42 17.08 14.42
C PRO A 163 -18.18 15.74 14.39
N ARG A 164 -18.60 15.29 13.21
CA ARG A 164 -19.30 14.01 13.05
C ARG A 164 -18.33 12.84 13.15
N VAL A 165 -17.20 12.93 12.45
CA VAL A 165 -16.18 11.88 12.44
C VAL A 165 -15.52 11.73 13.82
N LEU A 166 -15.20 12.86 14.48
CA LEU A 166 -14.66 12.86 15.84
C LEU A 166 -15.60 12.15 16.83
N ARG A 167 -16.91 12.37 16.71
CA ARG A 167 -17.91 11.70 17.56
C ARG A 167 -17.98 10.20 17.31
N ALA A 168 -17.89 9.77 16.05
CA ALA A 168 -18.01 8.37 15.66
C ALA A 168 -16.71 7.58 15.86
N SER A 169 -15.55 8.24 15.79
CA SER A 169 -14.23 7.59 15.85
C SER A 169 -13.20 8.49 16.53
N PRO A 170 -13.34 8.75 17.85
CA PRO A 170 -12.47 9.66 18.59
C PRO A 170 -11.01 9.20 18.61
N ALA A 171 -10.76 7.89 18.66
CA ALA A 171 -9.41 7.32 18.70
C ALA A 171 -8.52 7.72 17.50
N LEU A 172 -9.11 8.08 16.35
CA LEU A 172 -8.35 8.58 15.20
C LEU A 172 -7.67 9.92 15.46
N PHE A 173 -8.16 10.69 16.43
CA PHE A 173 -7.69 12.04 16.74
C PHE A 173 -6.87 12.08 18.04
N ASP A 174 -7.08 11.12 18.94
CA ASP A 174 -6.33 11.03 20.19
C ASP A 174 -4.91 10.48 19.97
N ALA A 175 -4.73 9.56 19.02
CA ALA A 175 -3.42 8.96 18.70
C ALA A 175 -2.44 9.92 18.00
N GLU A 176 -2.91 11.09 17.56
CA GLU A 176 -2.10 12.07 16.82
C GLU A 176 -1.60 13.23 17.71
N GLY A 177 -2.03 13.27 18.98
CA GLY A 177 -1.78 14.37 19.92
C GLY A 177 -0.39 14.41 20.59
N GLU A 178 0.47 13.40 20.42
CA GLU A 178 1.76 13.33 21.12
C GLU A 178 2.96 13.89 20.31
N GLY A 179 2.74 14.38 19.08
CA GLY A 179 3.82 14.81 18.18
C GLY A 179 3.77 16.26 17.68
N ALA A 180 2.72 17.04 17.98
CA ALA A 180 2.52 18.33 17.31
C ALA A 180 1.93 19.42 18.22
N VAL A 181 2.63 19.77 19.31
CA VAL A 181 2.49 21.11 19.90
C VAL A 181 3.85 21.59 20.42
N ALA A 182 4.65 22.19 19.55
CA ALA A 182 5.68 23.12 20.04
C ALA A 182 4.94 24.35 20.60
N PRO A 183 5.23 24.81 21.82
CA PRO A 183 4.57 25.99 22.35
C PRO A 183 4.98 27.19 21.50
N MET A 184 4.01 27.83 20.84
CA MET A 184 4.21 29.18 20.32
C MET A 184 4.36 30.10 21.53
N ASP A 185 5.61 30.48 21.81
CA ASP A 185 5.95 31.55 22.74
C ASP A 185 5.13 32.79 22.39
N THR A 186 4.22 33.14 23.30
CA THR A 186 3.53 34.41 23.30
C THR A 186 4.51 35.44 23.87
N GLN A 187 5.29 36.10 23.01
CA GLN A 187 5.97 37.34 23.39
C GLN A 187 4.98 38.50 23.30
N GLN A 188 4.73 39.11 24.46
CA GLN A 188 4.23 40.47 24.61
C GLN A 188 5.30 41.48 24.22
#